data_AF-A0A2V7Z4W7-F1
#
_entry.id   AF-A0A2V7Z4W7-F1
#
_cell.length_a   1.000
_cell.length_b   1.000
_cell.length_c   1.000
_cell.angle_alpha   90.00
_cell.angle_beta   90.00
_cell.angle_gamma   90.00
#
_symmetry.space_group_name_H-M   'P 1'
#
loop_
_entity.id
_entity.type
_entity.pdbx_description
1 polymer ?
#
loop_
_entity_poly.entity_id
_entity_poly.type
_entity_poly.pdbx_seq_one_letter_code
_entity_poly.pdbx_strand_id
1 'polypeptide(L)'
;MDVRDERKDLLPIPAHLSSAAKAAGWMCRRLVLVVLGKARCQGLEIMLVRRAHQPIDRPERLLHGFPPQFRSSMLEPMASMRRKSRTVKRKRPYDVTLRREQANQNHARIVEMAERRFLRDGYTKTTIAAIAKDAGVSVDTIYKSFGGKPGLIRAIRTRVLLGTGPIPAEQRSDEIQLHQPDPREIIRRWGEFVTEIAPIAAPILLLVRDAAGTHPELRRLLEEMDEDRLRRMTDNARRFVAAGHLRHDMTIADAANVLWTYSSIELYELLVLRRNMPLKTYGRFVAEAMIAALL
;
A
#
# COMPACT_ATOMS: atom_id res chain seq x y z
N MET A 1 25.04 26.15 28.29
CA MET A 1 23.58 26.22 28.21
C MET A 1 23.03 24.82 28.44
N ASP A 2 21.94 24.73 29.21
CA ASP A 2 21.31 23.49 29.67
C ASP A 2 20.45 22.87 28.54
N VAL A 3 20.90 21.74 27.96
CA VAL A 3 20.15 21.03 26.90
C VAL A 3 19.18 20.06 27.56
N ARG A 4 17.96 20.53 27.80
CA ARG A 4 16.90 19.70 28.37
C ARG A 4 16.36 18.69 27.36
N ASP A 5 16.15 17.49 27.87
CA ASP A 5 15.86 16.27 27.13
C ASP A 5 14.37 16.19 26.75
N GLU A 6 13.99 16.73 25.58
CA GLU A 6 12.61 16.74 25.09
C GLU A 6 12.16 15.38 24.51
N ARG A 7 12.06 14.35 25.37
CA ARG A 7 11.56 13.00 25.01
C ARG A 7 10.05 12.92 24.74
N LYS A 8 9.44 13.94 24.13
CA LYS A 8 7.96 14.05 23.98
C LYS A 8 7.38 13.63 22.63
N ASP A 9 8.21 13.42 21.60
CA ASP A 9 7.75 13.20 20.22
C ASP A 9 7.90 11.75 19.72
N LEU A 10 8.11 10.76 20.60
CA LEU A 10 8.26 9.36 20.20
C LEU A 10 6.90 8.65 20.14
N LEU A 11 6.41 8.40 18.93
CA LEU A 11 5.40 7.37 18.69
C LEU A 11 5.95 5.99 19.13
N PRO A 12 5.11 5.10 19.69
CA PRO A 12 5.59 3.83 20.25
C PRO A 12 6.19 2.93 19.15
N ILE A 13 7.52 2.75 19.20
CA ILE A 13 8.24 1.81 18.33
C ILE A 13 7.75 0.38 18.65
N PRO A 14 7.26 -0.39 17.66
CA PRO A 14 6.87 -1.78 17.87
C PRO A 14 8.00 -2.60 18.49
N ALA A 15 7.67 -3.46 19.47
CA ALA A 15 8.67 -4.19 20.26
C ALA A 15 9.59 -5.11 19.43
N HIS A 16 9.23 -5.48 18.20
CA HIS A 16 10.08 -6.24 17.28
C HIS A 16 11.12 -5.38 16.53
N LEU A 17 10.98 -4.05 16.53
CA LEU A 17 11.94 -3.09 15.96
C LEU A 17 12.82 -2.43 17.03
N SER A 18 12.40 -2.47 18.30
CA SER A 18 13.24 -2.04 19.41
C SER A 18 14.30 -3.10 19.71
N SER A 19 15.53 -2.85 19.28
CA SER A 19 16.67 -3.66 19.70
C SER A 19 16.84 -3.57 21.22
N ALA A 20 16.50 -4.64 21.92
CA ALA A 20 16.72 -4.75 23.36
C ALA A 20 18.24 -4.71 23.64
N ALA A 21 18.73 -3.55 24.07
CA ALA A 21 20.11 -3.38 24.49
C ALA A 21 20.41 -4.18 25.77
N LYS A 22 20.77 -5.45 25.61
CA LYS A 22 21.54 -6.22 26.60
C LYS A 22 22.84 -6.67 25.96
N ALA A 23 23.94 -6.30 26.60
CA ALA A 23 25.28 -6.56 26.12
C ALA A 23 25.74 -8.00 26.43
N ALA A 24 26.78 -8.40 25.69
CA ALA A 24 27.64 -9.57 25.88
C ALA A 24 27.03 -10.97 25.61
N GLY A 25 27.71 -11.71 24.73
CA GLY A 25 27.68 -13.18 24.73
C GLY A 25 26.87 -13.86 23.63
N TRP A 26 27.30 -13.76 22.37
CA TRP A 26 27.81 -14.91 21.58
C TRP A 26 28.11 -14.48 20.12
N MET A 27 29.28 -14.84 19.60
CA MET A 27 29.70 -14.52 18.24
C MET A 27 29.03 -15.44 17.20
N CYS A 28 27.94 -15.00 16.57
CA CYS A 28 27.46 -15.64 15.34
C CYS A 28 28.33 -15.23 14.15
N ARG A 29 29.39 -16.01 13.91
CA ARG A 29 30.20 -15.95 12.67
C ARG A 29 29.34 -16.32 11.46
N ARG A 30 29.13 -15.38 10.53
CA ARG A 30 29.23 -15.60 9.06
C ARG A 30 28.92 -14.30 8.28
N LEU A 31 29.96 -13.52 7.99
CA LEU A 31 30.06 -12.98 6.63
C LEU A 31 30.39 -14.16 5.70
N VAL A 32 29.74 -14.25 4.54
CA VAL A 32 30.15 -15.17 3.47
C VAL A 32 30.78 -14.35 2.36
N LEU A 33 32.11 -14.44 2.28
CA LEU A 33 32.91 -13.95 1.16
C LEU A 33 32.67 -14.85 -0.06
N VAL A 34 32.49 -14.27 -1.25
CA VAL A 34 32.35 -15.04 -2.50
C VAL A 34 33.73 -15.23 -3.14
N VAL A 35 34.24 -16.46 -3.14
CA VAL A 35 35.38 -16.88 -3.99
C VAL A 35 35.11 -18.31 -4.52
N LEU A 36 35.55 -18.55 -5.77
CA LEU A 36 35.27 -19.72 -6.62
C LEU A 36 35.87 -21.04 -6.11
N GLY A 37 35.19 -22.18 -6.36
CA GLY A 37 35.79 -23.52 -6.14
C GLY A 37 34.85 -24.72 -6.40
N LYS A 38 35.17 -25.53 -7.42
CA LYS A 38 34.44 -26.73 -7.93
C LYS A 38 34.06 -27.81 -6.88
N ALA A 39 32.83 -28.31 -6.95
CA ALA A 39 32.45 -29.74 -6.84
C ALA A 39 30.98 -29.92 -7.30
N ARG A 40 30.69 -30.50 -8.48
CA ARG A 40 30.49 -31.92 -8.80
C ARG A 40 29.34 -32.65 -8.05
N CYS A 41 28.28 -32.91 -8.81
CA CYS A 41 27.43 -34.12 -8.79
C CYS A 41 26.56 -34.41 -7.55
N GLN A 42 25.25 -34.14 -7.68
CA GLN A 42 24.22 -35.18 -7.63
C GLN A 42 23.00 -34.73 -8.45
N GLY A 43 22.34 -35.69 -9.13
CA GLY A 43 21.37 -35.42 -10.20
C GLY A 43 19.98 -35.04 -9.71
N LEU A 44 19.23 -34.35 -10.56
CA LEU A 44 17.84 -33.99 -10.32
C LEU A 44 16.97 -34.53 -11.46
N GLU A 45 16.10 -35.48 -11.13
CA GLU A 45 15.23 -36.17 -12.08
C GLU A 45 14.00 -35.29 -12.35
N ILE A 46 13.80 -34.86 -13.59
CA ILE A 46 12.68 -33.98 -13.97
C ILE A 46 11.60 -34.80 -14.67
N MET A 47 10.55 -35.15 -13.93
CA MET A 47 9.41 -35.89 -14.48
C MET A 47 8.40 -34.94 -15.15
N LEU A 48 8.44 -34.88 -16.49
CA LEU A 48 7.56 -34.06 -17.31
C LEU A 48 6.21 -34.74 -17.56
N VAL A 49 5.16 -34.28 -16.88
CA VAL A 49 3.77 -34.75 -17.12
C VAL A 49 3.07 -33.82 -18.12
N ARG A 50 2.85 -34.30 -19.35
CA ARG A 50 1.94 -33.63 -20.33
C ARG A 50 0.51 -34.14 -20.17
N ARG A 51 -0.47 -33.26 -20.35
CA ARG A 51 -1.88 -33.63 -20.62
C ARG A 51 -2.15 -33.54 -22.13
N ALA A 52 -3.05 -34.39 -22.62
CA ALA A 52 -3.37 -34.52 -24.04
C ALA A 52 -4.52 -33.58 -24.49
N HIS A 53 -4.58 -33.33 -25.81
CA HIS A 53 -5.73 -32.76 -26.53
C HIS A 53 -6.90 -33.79 -26.62
N GLN A 54 -8.11 -33.57 -27.17
CA GLN A 54 -8.66 -32.64 -28.19
C GLN A 54 -10.23 -32.49 -27.99
N PRO A 55 -11.15 -32.11 -28.94
CA PRO A 55 -12.36 -31.32 -28.64
C PRO A 55 -13.70 -31.97 -29.14
N ILE A 56 -14.67 -31.17 -29.65
CA ILE A 56 -15.95 -31.52 -30.36
C ILE A 56 -17.18 -31.79 -29.43
N ASP A 57 -18.38 -31.18 -29.59
CA ASP A 57 -18.79 -29.93 -30.29
C ASP A 57 -20.18 -29.33 -29.82
N ARG A 58 -21.02 -28.80 -30.74
CA ARG A 58 -22.33 -28.08 -30.61
C ARG A 58 -23.35 -28.63 -31.64
N PRO A 59 -24.59 -28.08 -31.80
CA PRO A 59 -25.54 -27.40 -30.90
C PRO A 59 -26.99 -27.98 -31.02
N GLU A 60 -28.02 -27.37 -30.39
CA GLU A 60 -29.35 -27.24 -31.04
C GLU A 60 -30.18 -26.05 -30.54
N ARG A 61 -31.22 -25.68 -31.31
CA ARG A 61 -32.08 -24.48 -31.20
C ARG A 61 -33.56 -24.87 -31.32
N LEU A 62 -34.44 -23.89 -31.07
CA LEU A 62 -35.84 -23.69 -31.52
C LEU A 62 -36.85 -23.68 -30.35
N LEU A 63 -38.00 -23.03 -30.43
CA LEU A 63 -38.41 -21.65 -30.78
C LEU A 63 -39.95 -21.60 -30.54
N HIS A 64 -40.47 -20.40 -30.26
CA HIS A 64 -41.85 -19.95 -29.98
C HIS A 64 -43.11 -20.77 -30.41
N GLY A 65 -44.22 -20.55 -29.66
CA GLY A 65 -45.60 -20.85 -30.09
C GLY A 65 -46.73 -20.15 -29.28
N PHE A 66 -47.36 -19.13 -29.88
CA PHE A 66 -48.64 -18.45 -29.56
C PHE A 66 -49.17 -17.93 -30.94
N PRO A 67 -50.46 -17.53 -31.16
CA PRO A 67 -51.72 -17.71 -30.43
C PRO A 67 -52.80 -18.42 -31.33
N PRO A 68 -54.13 -18.34 -31.09
CA PRO A 68 -55.01 -17.27 -31.68
C PRO A 68 -56.15 -16.76 -30.73
N GLN A 69 -56.55 -15.48 -30.74
CA GLN A 69 -57.54 -14.72 -31.57
C GLN A 69 -59.06 -14.91 -31.27
N PHE A 70 -59.87 -13.88 -31.58
CA PHE A 70 -61.35 -13.69 -31.45
C PHE A 70 -61.90 -13.33 -30.04
N ARG A 71 -62.90 -12.44 -29.86
CA ARG A 71 -63.61 -11.49 -30.77
C ARG A 71 -64.14 -10.27 -29.97
N SER A 72 -64.47 -9.17 -30.65
CA SER A 72 -65.07 -7.95 -30.08
C SER A 72 -66.58 -8.07 -29.79
N SER A 73 -67.05 -7.46 -28.70
CA SER A 73 -68.27 -6.65 -28.71
C SER A 73 -68.18 -5.49 -27.73
N MET A 74 -68.80 -4.36 -28.06
CA MET A 74 -69.07 -3.24 -27.14
C MET A 74 -70.57 -3.23 -26.83
N LEU A 75 -70.95 -2.85 -25.60
CA LEU A 75 -71.98 -1.84 -25.28
C LEU A 75 -72.29 -1.86 -23.76
N GLU A 76 -71.84 -0.79 -23.07
CA GLU A 76 -72.49 -0.03 -21.97
C GLU A 76 -73.18 -0.71 -20.74
N PRO A 77 -73.50 0.05 -19.67
CA PRO A 77 -72.71 1.11 -19.04
C PRO A 77 -72.54 0.90 -17.51
N MET A 78 -71.89 1.87 -16.87
CA MET A 78 -71.47 1.94 -15.46
C MET A 78 -72.40 1.33 -14.39
N ALA A 79 -71.85 0.38 -13.62
CA ALA A 79 -72.26 0.12 -12.24
C ALA A 79 -71.04 0.08 -11.31
N SER A 80 -71.11 0.83 -10.20
CA SER A 80 -70.02 1.03 -9.24
C SER A 80 -69.48 -0.27 -8.64
N MET A 81 -68.20 -0.58 -8.88
CA MET A 81 -67.45 -1.54 -8.07
C MET A 81 -66.21 -0.88 -7.47
N ARG A 82 -66.26 -0.62 -6.15
CA ARG A 82 -65.27 0.15 -5.38
C ARG A 82 -63.91 -0.56 -5.43
N ARG A 83 -63.01 -0.09 -6.31
CA ARG A 83 -61.64 -0.61 -6.48
C ARG A 83 -60.89 -0.51 -5.15
N LYS A 84 -60.77 -1.61 -4.40
CA LYS A 84 -59.84 -1.70 -3.26
C LYS A 84 -58.45 -1.40 -3.79
N SER A 85 -57.94 -0.20 -3.50
CA SER A 85 -56.58 0.19 -3.84
C SER A 85 -55.64 -0.70 -3.03
N ARG A 86 -55.14 -1.77 -3.67
CA ARG A 86 -54.08 -2.59 -3.10
C ARG A 86 -52.83 -1.73 -3.06
N THR A 87 -52.59 -1.10 -1.90
CA THR A 87 -51.39 -0.31 -1.61
C THR A 87 -50.18 -1.22 -1.72
N VAL A 88 -49.60 -1.27 -2.92
CA VAL A 88 -48.31 -1.90 -3.16
C VAL A 88 -47.32 -1.18 -2.26
N LYS A 89 -46.75 -1.90 -1.28
CA LYS A 89 -45.72 -1.37 -0.38
C LYS A 89 -44.67 -0.67 -1.23
N ARG A 90 -44.47 0.65 -1.03
CA ARG A 90 -43.45 1.43 -1.75
C ARG A 90 -42.14 0.66 -1.66
N LYS A 91 -41.56 0.33 -2.81
CA LYS A 91 -40.26 -0.34 -2.90
C LYS A 91 -39.26 0.52 -2.13
N ARG A 92 -38.67 -0.02 -1.05
CA ARG A 92 -37.73 0.71 -0.18
C ARG A 92 -36.67 1.35 -1.09
N PRO A 93 -36.39 2.67 -0.99
CA PRO A 93 -35.36 3.31 -1.80
C PRO A 93 -34.04 2.55 -1.61
N TYR A 94 -33.43 2.15 -2.73
CA TYR A 94 -32.18 1.39 -2.72
C TYR A 94 -31.03 2.35 -2.42
N ASP A 95 -30.77 2.58 -1.13
CA ASP A 95 -29.77 3.57 -0.69
C ASP A 95 -28.34 3.14 -1.08
N VAL A 96 -27.80 3.78 -2.12
CA VAL A 96 -26.46 3.53 -2.65
C VAL A 96 -25.39 4.21 -1.79
N THR A 97 -25.71 5.37 -1.21
CA THR A 97 -24.81 6.18 -0.39
C THR A 97 -24.45 5.50 0.93
N LEU A 98 -25.44 5.01 1.68
CA LEU A 98 -25.21 4.26 2.92
C LEU A 98 -24.42 2.96 2.66
N ARG A 99 -24.68 2.28 1.54
CA ARG A 99 -23.91 1.07 1.18
C ARG A 99 -22.47 1.36 0.76
N ARG A 100 -22.21 2.50 0.09
CA ARG A 100 -20.85 2.93 -0.25
C ARG A 100 -20.07 3.31 1.01
N GLU A 101 -20.71 4.06 1.91
CA GLU A 101 -20.10 4.45 3.18
C GLU A 101 -19.78 3.23 4.06
N GLN A 102 -20.73 2.30 4.20
CA GLN A 102 -20.50 1.08 4.97
C GLN A 102 -19.45 0.15 4.31
N ALA A 103 -19.32 0.16 2.98
CA ALA A 103 -18.24 -0.53 2.29
C ALA A 103 -16.87 0.12 2.57
N ASN A 104 -16.78 1.46 2.55
CA ASN A 104 -15.56 2.20 2.90
C ASN A 104 -15.12 1.90 4.35
N GLN A 105 -16.06 1.95 5.30
CA GLN A 105 -15.80 1.65 6.71
C GLN A 105 -15.32 0.21 6.93
N ASN A 106 -15.92 -0.75 6.23
CA ASN A 106 -15.45 -2.14 6.27
C ASN A 106 -14.06 -2.30 5.63
N HIS A 107 -13.78 -1.60 4.53
CA HIS A 107 -12.47 -1.61 3.89
C HIS A 107 -11.38 -1.06 4.81
N ALA A 108 -11.63 0.09 5.46
CA ALA A 108 -10.71 0.69 6.43
C ALA A 108 -10.45 -0.25 7.63
N ARG A 109 -11.50 -0.88 8.19
CA ARG A 109 -11.38 -1.85 9.29
C ARG A 109 -10.54 -3.07 8.90
N ILE A 110 -10.72 -3.62 7.69
CA ILE A 110 -9.92 -4.76 7.21
C ILE A 110 -8.43 -4.37 7.12
N VAL A 111 -8.13 -3.20 6.56
CA VAL A 111 -6.74 -2.69 6.43
C VAL A 111 -6.08 -2.49 7.80
N GLU A 112 -6.80 -1.90 8.77
CA GLU A 112 -6.29 -1.70 10.13
C GLU A 112 -6.02 -3.04 10.85
N MET A 113 -6.96 -3.99 10.79
CA MET A 113 -6.78 -5.30 11.43
C MET A 113 -5.67 -6.12 10.75
N ALA A 114 -5.51 -5.99 9.43
CA ALA A 114 -4.40 -6.59 8.70
C ALA A 114 -3.04 -6.04 9.15
N GLU A 115 -2.89 -4.72 9.23
CA GLU A 115 -1.67 -4.07 9.73
C GLU A 115 -1.34 -4.52 11.15
N ARG A 116 -2.31 -4.45 12.07
CA ARG A 116 -2.12 -4.90 13.46
C ARG A 116 -1.67 -6.36 13.56
N ARG A 117 -2.20 -7.26 12.71
CA ARG A 117 -1.73 -8.65 12.66
C ARG A 117 -0.34 -8.78 12.06
N PHE A 118 -0.05 -8.14 10.93
CA PHE A 118 1.29 -8.19 10.32
C PHE A 118 2.37 -7.70 11.29
N LEU A 119 2.17 -6.57 11.95
CA LEU A 119 3.12 -5.99 12.90
C LEU A 119 3.24 -6.76 14.23
N ARG A 120 2.27 -7.61 14.57
CA ARG A 120 2.32 -8.46 15.79
C ARG A 120 2.86 -9.86 15.51
N ASP A 121 2.33 -10.53 14.49
CA ASP A 121 2.55 -11.95 14.21
C ASP A 121 3.64 -12.17 13.13
N GLY A 122 3.99 -11.14 12.37
CA GLY A 122 4.84 -11.22 11.18
C GLY A 122 4.07 -11.76 9.96
N TYR A 123 4.68 -11.67 8.77
CA TYR A 123 4.03 -12.05 7.52
C TYR A 123 3.64 -13.53 7.44
N THR A 124 4.52 -14.44 7.88
CA THR A 124 4.35 -15.89 7.72
C THR A 124 3.23 -16.44 8.60
N LYS A 125 3.16 -16.02 9.88
CA LYS A 125 2.16 -16.49 10.84
C LYS A 125 0.78 -15.85 10.66
N THR A 126 0.73 -14.68 10.01
CA THR A 126 -0.54 -13.99 9.69
C THR A 126 -1.32 -14.74 8.61
N THR A 127 -2.56 -15.15 8.92
CA THR A 127 -3.48 -15.82 7.97
C THR A 127 -4.67 -14.95 7.61
N ILE A 128 -5.19 -15.11 6.39
CA ILE A 128 -6.40 -14.37 5.93
C ILE A 128 -7.62 -14.71 6.80
N ALA A 129 -7.77 -15.95 7.24
CA ALA A 129 -8.86 -16.35 8.14
C ALA A 129 -8.82 -15.60 9.49
N ALA A 130 -7.63 -15.36 10.03
CA ALA A 130 -7.47 -14.64 11.28
C ALA A 130 -7.72 -13.12 11.11
N ILE A 131 -7.32 -12.52 9.99
CA ILE A 131 -7.68 -11.12 9.64
C ILE A 131 -9.19 -10.99 9.43
N ALA A 132 -9.82 -11.92 8.70
CA ALA A 132 -11.25 -11.93 8.45
C ALA A 132 -12.06 -12.00 9.74
N LYS A 133 -11.65 -12.86 10.69
CA LYS A 133 -12.22 -12.95 12.03
C LYS A 133 -12.13 -11.63 12.79
N ASP A 134 -10.94 -11.03 12.85
CA ASP A 134 -10.72 -9.76 13.58
C ASP A 134 -11.50 -8.59 12.97
N ALA A 135 -11.63 -8.55 11.64
CA ALA A 135 -12.36 -7.51 10.93
C ALA A 135 -13.89 -7.74 10.86
N GLY A 136 -14.38 -8.90 11.31
CA GLY A 136 -15.81 -9.25 11.27
C GLY A 136 -16.35 -9.52 9.85
N VAL A 137 -15.53 -10.02 8.93
CA VAL A 137 -15.90 -10.26 7.53
C VAL A 137 -15.62 -11.71 7.09
N SER A 138 -16.08 -12.09 5.90
CA SER A 138 -15.76 -13.40 5.33
C SER A 138 -14.36 -13.41 4.70
N VAL A 139 -13.74 -14.59 4.63
CA VAL A 139 -12.47 -14.80 3.90
C VAL A 139 -12.60 -14.45 2.41
N ASP A 140 -13.74 -14.82 1.80
CA ASP A 140 -14.09 -14.49 0.41
C ASP A 140 -14.12 -12.97 0.16
N THR A 141 -14.63 -12.18 1.11
CA THR A 141 -14.58 -10.71 1.06
C THR A 141 -13.14 -10.20 0.94
N ILE A 142 -12.20 -10.74 1.72
CA ILE A 142 -10.80 -10.30 1.66
C ILE A 142 -10.15 -10.68 0.33
N TYR A 143 -10.38 -11.90 -0.18
CA TYR A 143 -9.84 -12.28 -1.49
C TYR A 143 -10.43 -11.46 -2.63
N LYS A 144 -11.74 -11.16 -2.62
CA LYS A 144 -12.39 -10.34 -3.65
C LYS A 144 -11.98 -8.87 -3.61
N SER A 145 -11.78 -8.30 -2.43
CA SER A 145 -11.42 -6.87 -2.30
C SER A 145 -9.92 -6.60 -2.37
N PHE A 146 -9.07 -7.55 -1.95
CA PHE A 146 -7.63 -7.31 -1.78
C PHE A 146 -6.73 -8.37 -2.44
N GLY A 147 -7.25 -9.45 -3.01
CA GLY A 147 -6.41 -10.52 -3.58
C GLY A 147 -5.52 -11.26 -2.57
N GLY A 148 -5.82 -11.17 -1.26
CA GLY A 148 -5.05 -11.81 -0.19
C GLY A 148 -3.97 -10.92 0.42
N LYS A 149 -2.91 -11.52 0.97
CA LYS A 149 -1.92 -10.81 1.81
C LYS A 149 -1.16 -9.70 1.08
N PRO A 150 -0.67 -9.89 -0.17
CA PRO A 150 0.05 -8.82 -0.87
C PRO A 150 -0.79 -7.57 -1.13
N GLY A 151 -2.06 -7.71 -1.54
CA GLY A 151 -2.92 -6.54 -1.79
C GLY A 151 -3.47 -5.91 -0.50
N LEU A 152 -3.57 -6.66 0.60
CA LEU A 152 -3.74 -6.04 1.94
C LEU A 152 -2.56 -5.14 2.28
N ILE A 153 -1.32 -5.59 2.03
CA ILE A 153 -0.11 -4.77 2.26
C ILE A 153 -0.09 -3.54 1.34
N ARG A 154 -0.50 -3.66 0.07
CA ARG A 154 -0.69 -2.49 -0.82
C ARG A 154 -1.69 -1.49 -0.23
N ALA A 155 -2.84 -1.96 0.26
CA ALA A 155 -3.84 -1.08 0.87
C ALA A 155 -3.35 -0.43 2.18
N ILE A 156 -2.53 -1.14 2.98
CA ILE A 156 -1.84 -0.56 4.14
C ILE A 156 -0.86 0.52 3.67
N ARG A 157 -0.01 0.25 2.66
CA ARG A 157 0.91 1.25 2.06
C ARG A 157 0.16 2.50 1.61
N THR A 158 -0.93 2.34 0.85
CA THR A 158 -1.75 3.48 0.41
C THR A 158 -2.28 4.29 1.60
N ARG A 159 -2.74 3.65 2.68
CA ARG A 159 -3.22 4.35 3.87
C ARG A 159 -2.09 5.07 4.62
N VAL A 160 -0.93 4.46 4.83
CA VAL A 160 0.16 5.11 5.59
C VAL A 160 0.79 6.29 4.82
N LEU A 161 0.74 6.28 3.48
CA LEU A 161 1.15 7.41 2.64
C LEU A 161 0.16 8.60 2.63
N LEU A 162 -1.04 8.46 3.23
CA LEU A 162 -1.89 9.61 3.56
C LEU A 162 -1.24 10.49 4.64
N GLY A 163 -0.53 9.85 5.58
CA GLY A 163 0.04 10.50 6.75
C GLY A 163 -1.03 10.87 7.78
N THR A 164 -0.91 12.06 8.34
CA THR A 164 -1.77 12.61 9.39
C THR A 164 -3.00 13.35 8.87
N GLY A 165 -3.15 13.50 7.55
CA GLY A 165 -4.22 14.27 6.91
C GLY A 165 -5.04 13.48 5.88
N PRO A 166 -6.14 14.06 5.38
CA PRO A 166 -6.98 13.44 4.35
C PRO A 166 -6.36 13.50 2.94
N ILE A 167 -5.33 14.32 2.72
CA ILE A 167 -4.65 14.51 1.44
C ILE A 167 -3.31 13.75 1.48
N PRO A 168 -3.04 12.84 0.51
CA PRO A 168 -1.75 12.16 0.36
C PRO A 168 -0.55 13.10 0.47
N ALA A 169 0.51 12.68 1.16
CA ALA A 169 1.74 13.47 1.27
C ALA A 169 2.34 13.79 -0.11
N GLU A 170 2.16 12.89 -1.08
CA GLU A 170 2.57 13.11 -2.46
C GLU A 170 1.84 14.28 -3.14
N GLN A 171 0.54 14.45 -2.90
CA GLN A 171 -0.26 15.56 -3.45
C GLN A 171 0.08 16.87 -2.73
N ARG A 172 0.27 16.83 -1.41
CA ARG A 172 0.76 17.99 -0.63
C ARG A 172 2.15 18.45 -1.09
N SER A 173 3.02 17.52 -1.48
CA SER A 173 4.34 17.82 -2.07
C SER A 173 4.24 18.45 -3.46
N ASP A 174 3.27 18.04 -4.26
CA ASP A 174 3.02 18.62 -5.59
C ASP A 174 2.50 20.06 -5.48
N GLU A 175 1.51 20.29 -4.61
CA GLU A 175 0.97 21.64 -4.31
C GLU A 175 2.07 22.62 -3.90
N ILE A 176 3.00 22.18 -3.03
CA ILE A 176 4.12 23.01 -2.56
C ILE A 176 5.08 23.35 -3.71
N GLN A 177 5.41 22.39 -4.57
CA GLN A 177 6.28 22.65 -5.74
C GLN A 177 5.68 23.62 -6.75
N LEU A 178 4.35 23.69 -6.85
CA LEU A 178 3.66 24.61 -7.76
C LEU A 178 3.61 26.06 -7.26
N HIS A 179 3.73 26.28 -5.94
CA HIS A 179 3.45 27.57 -5.31
C HIS A 179 4.61 28.16 -4.49
N GLN A 180 5.64 27.39 -4.14
CA GLN A 180 6.81 27.88 -3.41
C GLN A 180 7.97 28.16 -4.37
N PRO A 181 8.40 29.43 -4.59
CA PRO A 181 9.51 29.74 -5.48
C PRO A 181 10.91 29.45 -4.90
N ASP A 182 11.10 29.29 -3.58
CA ASP A 182 12.40 28.94 -3.00
C ASP A 182 12.60 27.40 -2.96
N PRO A 183 13.55 26.83 -3.74
CA PRO A 183 13.83 25.40 -3.69
C PRO A 183 14.34 24.91 -2.33
N ARG A 184 14.97 25.77 -1.52
CA ARG A 184 15.39 25.40 -0.15
C ARG A 184 14.18 25.19 0.74
N GLU A 185 13.17 26.06 0.64
CA GLU A 185 11.92 25.89 1.38
C GLU A 185 11.13 24.66 0.90
N ILE A 186 11.05 24.39 -0.41
CA ILE A 186 10.45 23.13 -0.92
C ILE A 186 11.11 21.91 -0.26
N ILE A 187 12.46 21.84 -0.26
CA ILE A 187 13.18 20.68 0.31
C ILE A 187 12.97 20.59 1.84
N ARG A 188 12.90 21.70 2.56
CA ARG A 188 12.56 21.69 4.01
C ARG A 188 11.18 21.09 4.27
N ARG A 189 10.18 21.39 3.42
CA ARG A 189 8.85 20.76 3.49
C ARG A 189 8.88 19.26 3.20
N TRP A 190 9.79 18.79 2.34
CA TRP A 190 10.00 17.34 2.20
C TRP A 190 10.62 16.71 3.44
N GLY A 191 11.51 17.41 4.14
CA GLY A 191 12.00 17.01 5.47
C GLY A 191 10.87 16.86 6.49
N GLU A 192 9.88 17.77 6.49
CA GLU A 192 8.66 17.67 7.29
C GLU A 192 7.84 16.42 6.92
N PHE A 193 7.57 16.18 5.63
CA PHE A 193 6.84 14.97 5.18
C PHE A 193 7.57 13.68 5.52
N VAL A 194 8.90 13.62 5.37
CA VAL A 194 9.70 12.46 5.77
C VAL A 194 9.57 12.19 7.28
N THR A 195 9.51 13.26 8.08
CA THR A 195 9.29 13.17 9.54
C THR A 195 7.89 12.66 9.89
N GLU A 196 6.87 13.07 9.14
CA GLU A 196 5.47 12.67 9.31
C GLU A 196 5.23 11.21 8.90
N ILE A 197 5.74 10.81 7.73
CA ILE A 197 5.40 9.54 7.07
C ILE A 197 6.28 8.39 7.54
N ALA A 198 7.58 8.60 7.73
CA ALA A 198 8.51 7.52 8.06
C ALA A 198 8.13 6.71 9.33
N PRO A 199 7.73 7.29 10.48
CA PRO A 199 7.36 6.50 11.65
C PRO A 199 6.09 5.65 11.43
N ILE A 200 5.20 6.06 10.52
CA ILE A 200 3.96 5.34 10.20
C ILE A 200 4.23 4.25 9.15
N ALA A 201 5.04 4.55 8.15
CA ALA A 201 5.31 3.66 7.02
C ALA A 201 6.41 2.62 7.30
N ALA A 202 7.47 2.98 8.03
CA ALA A 202 8.62 2.10 8.23
C ALA A 202 8.26 0.71 8.81
N PRO A 203 7.37 0.55 9.80
CA PRO A 203 7.09 -0.78 10.37
C PRO A 203 6.57 -1.79 9.35
N ILE A 204 5.67 -1.40 8.44
CA ILE A 204 5.15 -2.31 7.42
C ILE A 204 6.15 -2.49 6.26
N LEU A 205 6.90 -1.45 5.90
CA LEU A 205 7.86 -1.50 4.80
C LEU A 205 9.09 -2.36 5.15
N LEU A 206 9.61 -2.24 6.38
CA LEU A 206 10.69 -3.09 6.90
C LEU A 206 10.23 -4.56 6.99
N LEU A 207 8.99 -4.82 7.44
CA LEU A 207 8.41 -6.17 7.43
C LEU A 207 8.35 -6.78 6.03
N VAL A 208 8.00 -6.00 5.00
CA VAL A 208 7.99 -6.46 3.60
C VAL A 208 9.41 -6.78 3.14
N ARG A 209 10.37 -5.87 3.38
CA ARG A 209 11.79 -6.05 3.03
C ARG A 209 12.37 -7.31 3.65
N ASP A 210 12.20 -7.49 4.96
CA ASP A 210 12.80 -8.61 5.69
C ASP A 210 12.15 -9.96 5.30
N ALA A 211 10.84 -9.97 5.00
CA ALA A 211 10.14 -11.17 4.56
C ALA A 211 10.33 -11.51 3.06
N ALA A 212 10.72 -10.55 2.22
CA ALA A 212 10.95 -10.74 0.78
C ALA A 212 12.02 -11.81 0.47
N GLY A 213 13.01 -12.00 1.35
CA GLY A 213 14.05 -13.02 1.20
C GLY A 213 13.53 -14.47 1.24
N THR A 214 12.33 -14.70 1.76
CA THR A 214 11.72 -16.05 1.86
C THR A 214 10.33 -16.15 1.21
N HIS A 215 9.73 -15.04 0.78
CA HIS A 215 8.39 -14.98 0.18
C HIS A 215 8.46 -14.28 -1.19
N PRO A 216 8.50 -15.04 -2.32
CA PRO A 216 8.66 -14.47 -3.66
C PRO A 216 7.61 -13.43 -4.05
N GLU A 217 6.40 -13.52 -3.51
CA GLU A 217 5.32 -12.54 -3.71
C GLU A 217 5.59 -11.21 -3.00
N LEU A 218 6.32 -11.22 -1.87
CA LEU A 218 6.75 -10.00 -1.20
C LEU A 218 7.98 -9.37 -1.85
N ARG A 219 8.87 -10.17 -2.43
CA ARG A 219 9.96 -9.63 -3.27
C ARG A 219 9.41 -8.85 -4.46
N ARG A 220 8.44 -9.40 -5.20
CA ARG A 220 7.75 -8.68 -6.29
C ARG A 220 7.06 -7.41 -5.78
N LEU A 221 6.37 -7.50 -4.65
CA LEU A 221 5.72 -6.33 -4.04
C LEU A 221 6.73 -5.25 -3.65
N LEU A 222 7.91 -5.61 -3.12
CA LEU A 222 8.99 -4.68 -2.81
C LEU A 222 9.54 -4.03 -4.08
N GLU A 223 9.87 -4.83 -5.11
CA GLU A 223 10.33 -4.37 -6.42
C GLU A 223 9.36 -3.34 -7.03
N GLU A 224 8.05 -3.65 -7.07
CA GLU A 224 7.01 -2.74 -7.56
C GLU A 224 6.88 -1.45 -6.73
N MET A 225 6.97 -1.56 -5.40
CA MET A 225 6.88 -0.41 -4.49
C MET A 225 8.11 0.50 -4.58
N ASP A 226 9.27 -0.07 -4.88
CA ASP A 226 10.50 0.66 -5.14
C ASP A 226 10.45 1.35 -6.51
N GLU A 227 9.99 0.67 -7.56
CA GLU A 227 9.78 1.33 -8.86
C GLU A 227 8.80 2.51 -8.78
N ASP A 228 7.69 2.38 -8.04
CA ASP A 228 6.74 3.47 -7.78
C ASP A 228 7.43 4.69 -7.18
N ARG A 229 8.20 4.48 -6.11
CA ARG A 229 8.91 5.55 -5.41
C ARG A 229 10.00 6.15 -6.30
N LEU A 230 10.66 5.36 -7.17
CA LEU A 230 11.70 5.86 -8.07
C LEU A 230 11.10 6.73 -9.18
N ARG A 231 9.96 6.33 -9.74
CA ARG A 231 9.15 7.17 -10.64
C ARG A 231 8.81 8.51 -9.96
N ARG A 232 8.28 8.46 -8.74
CA ARG A 232 7.91 9.65 -7.93
C ARG A 232 9.09 10.60 -7.68
N MET A 233 10.28 10.08 -7.37
CA MET A 233 11.49 10.88 -7.18
C MET A 233 12.04 11.45 -8.49
N THR A 234 11.92 10.69 -9.59
CA THR A 234 12.28 11.17 -10.94
C THR A 234 11.39 12.33 -11.38
N ASP A 235 10.10 12.31 -11.04
CA ASP A 235 9.17 13.41 -11.35
C ASP A 235 9.45 14.67 -10.53
N ASN A 236 9.86 14.53 -9.26
CA ASN A 236 10.37 15.66 -8.48
C ASN A 236 11.64 16.26 -9.11
N ALA A 237 12.60 15.41 -9.51
CA ALA A 237 13.83 15.84 -10.16
C ALA A 237 13.56 16.57 -11.50
N ARG A 238 12.63 16.06 -12.32
CA ARG A 238 12.19 16.70 -13.58
C ARG A 238 11.67 18.12 -13.34
N ARG A 239 10.84 18.32 -12.32
CA ARG A 239 10.29 19.65 -11.99
C ARG A 239 11.36 20.62 -11.48
N PHE A 240 12.31 20.14 -10.67
CA PHE A 240 13.46 20.95 -10.22
C PHE A 240 14.37 21.36 -11.38
N VAL A 241 14.60 20.49 -12.36
CA VAL A 241 15.31 20.84 -13.61
C VAL A 241 14.53 21.87 -14.42
N ALA A 242 13.22 21.66 -14.61
CA ALA A 242 12.37 22.59 -15.37
C ALA A 242 12.28 24.00 -14.75
N ALA A 243 12.37 24.09 -13.41
CA ALA A 243 12.41 25.35 -12.67
C ALA A 243 13.82 25.97 -12.55
N GLY A 244 14.86 25.33 -13.11
CA GLY A 244 16.24 25.81 -13.03
C GLY A 244 16.83 25.80 -11.61
N HIS A 245 16.33 24.93 -10.73
CA HIS A 245 16.70 24.90 -9.31
C HIS A 245 17.96 24.09 -9.02
N LEU A 246 18.33 23.12 -9.86
CA LEU A 246 19.49 22.26 -9.61
C LEU A 246 20.82 22.96 -9.93
N ARG A 247 21.89 22.51 -9.26
CA ARG A 247 23.27 22.80 -9.68
C ARG A 247 23.52 22.38 -11.13
N HIS A 248 24.35 23.16 -11.83
CA HIS A 248 24.57 23.04 -13.27
C HIS A 248 25.20 21.72 -13.73
N ASP A 249 25.82 20.97 -12.82
CA ASP A 249 26.46 19.68 -13.07
C ASP A 249 25.53 18.47 -12.87
N MET A 250 24.28 18.68 -12.43
CA MET A 250 23.36 17.58 -12.10
C MET A 250 22.42 17.19 -13.23
N THR A 251 22.33 15.89 -13.51
CA THR A 251 21.25 15.35 -14.35
C THR A 251 19.98 15.07 -13.53
N ILE A 252 18.87 14.86 -14.24
CA ILE A 252 17.61 14.36 -13.64
C ILE A 252 17.84 13.04 -12.88
N ALA A 253 18.72 12.16 -13.37
CA ALA A 253 19.02 10.88 -12.73
C ALA A 253 19.80 11.06 -11.42
N ASP A 254 20.77 11.98 -11.38
CA ASP A 254 21.54 12.28 -10.16
C ASP A 254 20.62 12.86 -9.07
N ALA A 255 19.76 13.81 -9.43
CA ALA A 255 18.78 14.36 -8.51
C ALA A 255 17.76 13.30 -8.05
N ALA A 256 17.27 12.45 -8.96
CA ALA A 256 16.38 11.34 -8.59
C ALA A 256 17.06 10.38 -7.59
N ASN A 257 18.35 10.05 -7.78
CA ASN A 257 19.13 9.21 -6.88
C ASN A 257 19.34 9.85 -5.50
N VAL A 258 19.63 11.16 -5.43
CA VAL A 258 19.72 11.92 -4.17
C VAL A 258 18.38 11.87 -3.42
N LEU A 259 17.29 12.21 -4.10
CA LEU A 259 15.95 12.22 -3.51
C LEU A 259 15.52 10.82 -3.04
N TRP A 260 15.77 9.81 -3.85
CA TRP A 260 15.54 8.39 -3.54
C TRP A 260 16.28 7.90 -2.30
N THR A 261 17.53 8.32 -2.14
CA THR A 261 18.41 7.90 -1.04
C THR A 261 18.00 8.56 0.27
N TYR A 262 17.82 9.88 0.27
CA TYR A 262 17.49 10.64 1.49
C TYR A 262 16.02 10.51 1.92
N SER A 263 15.14 9.96 1.08
CA SER A 263 13.76 9.55 1.45
C SER A 263 13.60 8.06 1.80
N SER A 264 14.70 7.30 1.89
CA SER A 264 14.67 5.85 2.11
C SER A 264 14.24 5.44 3.54
N ILE A 265 13.65 4.25 3.66
CA ILE A 265 13.32 3.65 4.98
C ILE A 265 14.57 3.17 5.71
N GLU A 266 15.62 2.81 4.97
CA GLU A 266 16.93 2.39 5.46
C GLU A 266 17.61 3.51 6.25
N LEU A 267 17.51 4.75 5.76
CA LEU A 267 18.08 5.91 6.45
C LEU A 267 17.31 6.25 7.73
N TYR A 268 15.98 6.09 7.72
CA TYR A 268 15.15 6.19 8.93
C TYR A 268 15.48 5.09 9.94
N GLU A 269 15.58 3.83 9.50
CA GLU A 269 15.97 2.69 10.35
C GLU A 269 17.35 2.93 10.98
N LEU A 270 18.34 3.34 10.18
CA LEU A 270 19.69 3.59 10.65
C LEU A 270 19.76 4.74 11.66
N LEU A 271 19.16 5.90 11.34
CA LEU A 271 19.33 7.12 12.14
C LEU A 271 18.33 7.19 13.29
N VAL A 272 17.05 6.93 13.05
CA VAL A 272 16.01 7.01 14.08
C VAL A 272 15.97 5.73 14.91
N LEU A 273 15.74 4.56 14.30
CA LEU A 273 15.51 3.33 15.08
C LEU A 273 16.78 2.77 15.73
N ARG A 274 17.94 2.84 15.05
CA ARG A 274 19.20 2.25 15.54
C ARG A 274 20.13 3.24 16.24
N ARG A 275 20.06 4.53 15.89
CA ARG A 275 20.90 5.60 16.49
C ARG A 275 20.12 6.56 17.38
N ASN A 276 18.81 6.37 17.55
CA ASN A 276 17.92 7.18 18.40
C ASN A 276 17.94 8.69 18.05
N MET A 277 18.15 9.03 16.77
CA MET A 277 18.05 10.42 16.30
C MET A 277 16.59 10.91 16.47
N PRO A 278 16.35 12.06 17.14
CA PRO A 278 15.00 12.61 17.26
C PRO A 278 14.38 12.91 15.88
N LEU A 279 13.08 12.66 15.73
CA LEU A 279 12.35 12.81 14.47
C LEU A 279 12.55 14.19 13.81
N LYS A 280 12.41 15.29 14.57
CA LYS A 280 12.68 16.67 14.09
C LYS A 280 14.12 16.87 13.59
N THR A 281 15.09 16.22 14.24
CA THR A 281 16.50 16.26 13.82
C THR A 281 16.72 15.45 12.54
N TYR A 282 16.03 14.31 12.40
CA TYR A 282 16.07 13.47 11.20
C TYR A 282 15.51 14.21 9.97
N GLY A 283 14.32 14.84 10.09
CA GLY A 283 13.74 15.65 9.00
C GLY A 283 14.65 16.78 8.53
N ARG A 284 15.24 17.53 9.48
CA ARG A 284 16.23 18.56 9.17
C ARG A 284 17.50 17.98 8.53
N PHE A 285 18.02 16.87 9.04
CA PHE A 285 19.19 16.19 8.45
C PHE A 285 18.93 15.81 6.99
N VAL A 286 17.78 15.21 6.70
CA VAL A 286 17.34 14.85 5.36
C VAL A 286 17.24 16.09 4.45
N ALA A 287 16.58 17.15 4.92
CA ALA A 287 16.41 18.38 4.15
C ALA A 287 17.75 19.09 3.84
N GLU A 288 18.61 19.29 4.84
CA GLU A 288 19.90 19.97 4.65
C GLU A 288 20.86 19.13 3.79
N ALA A 289 20.83 17.80 3.90
CA ALA A 289 21.60 16.92 3.03
C ALA A 289 21.10 16.92 1.58
N MET A 290 19.77 16.96 1.36
CA MET A 290 19.18 17.16 0.04
C MET A 290 19.55 18.55 -0.53
N ILE A 291 19.46 19.63 0.26
CA ILE A 291 19.85 20.98 -0.16
C ILE A 291 21.32 20.99 -0.62
N ALA A 292 22.25 20.51 0.19
CA ALA A 292 23.67 20.49 -0.14
C ALA A 292 24.04 19.56 -1.30
N ALA A 293 23.17 18.60 -1.63
CA ALA A 293 23.36 17.66 -2.73
C ALA A 293 22.64 18.05 -4.03
N LEU A 294 21.72 19.02 -4.00
CA LEU A 294 20.89 19.44 -5.15
C LEU A 294 21.12 20.88 -5.61
N LEU A 295 21.46 21.78 -4.67
CA LEU A 295 21.50 23.25 -4.83
C LEU A 295 22.91 23.82 -4.57
#